data_AF-A0A3M1S3W6-F1
#
_entry.id   AF-A0A3M1S3W6-F1
#
_cell.length_a   1.000
_cell.length_b   1.000
_cell.length_c   1.000
_cell.angle_alpha   90.00
_cell.angle_beta   90.00
_cell.angle_gamma   90.00
#
_symmetry.space_group_name_H-M   'P 1'
#
loop_
_entity.id
_entity.type
_entity.pdbx_description
1 polymer ?
#
loop_
_entity_poly.entity_id
_entity_poly.type
_entity_poly.pdbx_seq_one_letter_code
_entity_poly.pdbx_strand_id
1 'polypeptide(L)'
;MVIGAIAFGMLFACRAAEAHFLVLVPDRDVVDSPQDRDVTFDIRFTHPMERGPVMQMDRPQRFEVRIGDRTIDLKDRLEAREIDGHQAFTADVRLATPGDHVFCIEPAPYWEPAEGKMIVHFTKVVVNFLGDESGWDKPVGMPVEIEPLVRPYGIWTGNAFRGIVRKHGKPVPFATIEVEYLNDAGDVTPPNDAFVTQVIKADAQGTFTYSIPKSGWWGFAALVDGDEPMTAPTGEKVPVEWGGLLWVRAVDIR
;
A
#
# COMPACT_ATOMS: atom_id res chain seq x y z
N MET A 1 -49.10 -40.18 -4.90
CA MET A 1 -48.66 -39.24 -3.87
C MET A 1 -47.15 -39.08 -4.03
N VAL A 2 -46.69 -38.03 -4.71
CA VAL A 2 -45.27 -37.79 -4.99
C VAL A 2 -44.83 -36.67 -4.08
N ILE A 3 -44.00 -36.98 -3.08
CA ILE A 3 -43.34 -35.99 -2.22
C ILE A 3 -42.00 -35.68 -2.90
N GLY A 4 -41.94 -34.56 -3.60
CA GLY A 4 -40.69 -34.02 -4.14
C GLY A 4 -39.94 -33.27 -3.04
N ALA A 5 -38.80 -33.79 -2.62
CA ALA A 5 -37.87 -33.09 -1.75
C ALA A 5 -37.08 -32.08 -2.59
N ILE A 6 -37.33 -30.78 -2.38
CA ILE A 6 -36.52 -29.70 -2.92
C ILE A 6 -35.32 -29.53 -1.98
N ALA A 7 -34.16 -30.03 -2.39
CA ALA A 7 -32.90 -29.74 -1.73
C ALA A 7 -32.50 -28.29 -2.05
N PHE A 8 -32.66 -27.39 -1.08
CA PHE A 8 -32.17 -26.02 -1.17
C PHE A 8 -30.66 -26.03 -0.97
N GLY A 9 -29.90 -26.06 -2.07
CA GLY A 9 -28.45 -25.93 -2.04
C GLY A 9 -28.08 -24.51 -1.62
N MET A 10 -27.53 -24.34 -0.40
CA MET A 10 -26.83 -23.12 -0.03
C MET A 10 -25.58 -23.00 -0.91
N LEU A 11 -25.63 -22.15 -1.93
CA LEU A 11 -24.42 -21.62 -2.56
C LEU A 11 -23.70 -20.76 -1.51
N PHE A 12 -22.69 -21.31 -0.87
CA PHE A 12 -21.64 -20.51 -0.25
C PHE A 12 -20.91 -19.80 -1.39
N ALA A 13 -21.29 -18.54 -1.66
CA ALA A 13 -20.45 -17.65 -2.43
C ALA A 13 -19.18 -17.45 -1.60
N CYS A 14 -18.09 -18.09 -2.00
CA CYS A 14 -16.77 -17.78 -1.51
C CYS A 14 -16.48 -16.36 -1.99
N ARG A 15 -16.78 -15.34 -1.18
CA ARG A 15 -16.29 -14.00 -1.45
C ARG A 15 -14.78 -14.10 -1.40
N ALA A 16 -14.12 -13.76 -2.51
CA ALA A 16 -12.68 -13.52 -2.47
C ALA A 16 -12.43 -12.48 -1.37
N ALA A 17 -11.43 -12.70 -0.53
CA ALA A 17 -10.95 -11.62 0.33
C ALA A 17 -10.48 -10.50 -0.60
N GLU A 18 -11.08 -9.33 -0.48
CA GLU A 18 -10.73 -8.18 -1.31
C GLU A 18 -9.47 -7.55 -0.72
N ALA A 19 -8.42 -7.39 -1.51
CA ALA A 19 -7.20 -6.79 -1.00
C ALA A 19 -7.37 -5.29 -0.83
N HIS A 20 -7.13 -4.81 0.39
CA HIS A 20 -7.24 -3.40 0.72
C HIS A 20 -5.88 -2.73 0.56
N PHE A 21 -5.81 -1.56 -0.06
CA PHE A 21 -4.56 -0.81 -0.14
C PHE A 21 -4.74 0.64 0.31
N LEU A 22 -3.93 1.04 1.31
CA LEU A 22 -3.69 2.46 1.54
C LEU A 22 -2.74 2.98 0.46
N VAL A 23 -3.30 3.64 -0.53
CA VAL A 23 -2.59 4.39 -1.56
C VAL A 23 -1.90 5.58 -0.88
N LEU A 24 -0.58 5.66 -1.06
CA LEU A 24 0.24 6.85 -0.80
C LEU A 24 1.11 7.02 -2.03
N VAL A 25 0.58 7.71 -3.03
CA VAL A 25 1.21 7.80 -4.35
C VAL A 25 1.43 9.26 -4.71
N PRO A 26 2.68 9.69 -4.94
CA PRO A 26 2.95 11.01 -5.48
C PRO A 26 2.65 11.05 -6.98
N ASP A 27 2.42 12.25 -7.52
CA ASP A 27 2.32 12.46 -8.97
C ASP A 27 3.60 12.06 -9.72
N ARG A 28 4.75 12.09 -9.04
CA ARG A 28 6.06 11.63 -9.53
C ARG A 28 6.98 11.14 -8.40
N ASP A 29 7.79 10.14 -8.70
CA ASP A 29 8.77 9.50 -7.81
C ASP A 29 10.21 9.97 -8.05
N VAL A 30 10.47 10.65 -9.16
CA VAL A 30 11.76 11.26 -9.48
C VAL A 30 11.54 12.72 -9.87
N VAL A 31 12.28 13.62 -9.22
CA VAL A 31 12.27 15.06 -9.47
C VAL A 31 13.68 15.54 -9.80
N ASP A 32 13.96 15.68 -11.09
CA ASP A 32 15.30 16.05 -11.60
C ASP A 32 15.51 17.57 -11.77
N SER A 33 14.46 18.36 -11.57
CA SER A 33 14.47 19.80 -11.77
C SER A 33 14.31 20.54 -10.44
N PRO A 34 15.22 21.47 -10.09
CA PRO A 34 15.10 22.25 -8.85
C PRO A 34 13.91 23.22 -8.88
N GLN A 35 13.35 23.51 -10.07
CA GLN A 35 12.16 24.33 -10.22
C GLN A 35 10.87 23.54 -9.96
N ASP A 36 10.87 22.22 -10.18
CA ASP A 36 9.68 21.36 -10.14
C ASP A 36 9.60 20.53 -8.86
N ARG A 37 9.94 21.16 -7.72
CA ARG A 37 10.11 20.50 -6.43
C ARG A 37 8.85 20.39 -5.57
N ASP A 38 7.69 20.72 -6.11
CA ASP A 38 6.40 20.50 -5.45
C ASP A 38 5.84 19.16 -5.90
N VAL A 39 5.46 18.32 -4.95
CA VAL A 39 4.94 16.96 -5.17
C VAL A 39 3.59 16.85 -4.48
N THR A 40 2.60 16.37 -5.23
CA THR A 40 1.22 16.18 -4.76
C THR A 40 0.96 14.70 -4.55
N PHE A 41 0.37 14.34 -3.41
CA PHE A 41 0.09 12.95 -3.04
C PHE A 41 -1.41 12.62 -3.15
N ASP A 42 -1.74 11.52 -3.84
CA ASP A 42 -3.00 10.80 -3.65
C ASP A 42 -2.89 9.92 -2.40
N ILE A 43 -3.79 10.16 -1.44
CA ILE A 43 -3.91 9.38 -0.22
C ILE A 43 -5.35 8.88 -0.10
N ARG A 44 -5.59 7.61 -0.41
CA ARG A 44 -6.90 6.98 -0.27
C ARG A 44 -6.79 5.50 0.06
N PHE A 45 -7.81 4.97 0.71
CA PHE A 45 -7.92 3.55 0.96
C PHE A 45 -8.88 2.96 -0.08
N THR A 46 -8.42 2.04 -0.93
CA THR A 46 -9.22 1.50 -2.05
C THR A 46 -8.74 0.12 -2.49
N HIS A 47 -9.38 -0.45 -3.52
CA HIS A 47 -8.93 -1.60 -4.32
C HIS A 47 -8.32 -1.08 -5.63
N PRO A 48 -6.98 -0.98 -5.76
CA PRO A 48 -6.32 -0.28 -6.85
C PRO A 48 -6.66 -0.80 -8.26
N MET A 49 -6.73 -2.12 -8.44
CA MET A 49 -6.99 -2.70 -9.75
C MET A 49 -8.46 -2.51 -10.19
N GLU A 50 -9.38 -2.61 -9.24
CA GLU A 50 -10.84 -2.47 -9.48
C GLU A 50 -11.30 -1.01 -9.48
N ARG A 51 -10.44 -0.11 -8.97
CA ARG A 51 -10.65 1.34 -8.83
C ARG A 51 -11.72 1.71 -7.79
N GLY A 52 -11.96 0.83 -6.84
CA GLY A 52 -12.93 1.05 -5.78
C GLY A 52 -13.63 -0.24 -5.35
N PRO A 53 -14.53 -0.15 -4.35
CA PRO A 53 -14.94 1.09 -3.67
C PRO A 53 -13.80 1.77 -2.88
N VAL A 54 -13.90 3.10 -2.71
CA VAL A 54 -13.06 3.82 -1.75
C VAL A 54 -13.62 3.59 -0.35
N MET A 55 -12.74 3.27 0.59
CA MET A 55 -13.08 3.11 2.01
C MET A 55 -12.94 4.44 2.76
N GLN A 56 -13.79 4.63 3.77
CA GLN A 56 -13.74 5.80 4.64
C GLN A 56 -12.40 5.88 5.38
N MET A 57 -11.67 6.97 5.19
CA MET A 57 -10.48 7.28 5.99
C MET A 57 -10.77 8.32 7.06
N ASP A 58 -10.57 7.96 8.31
CA ASP A 58 -10.38 8.94 9.38
C ASP A 58 -9.00 9.60 9.27
N ARG A 59 -8.82 10.75 9.95
CA ARG A 59 -7.57 11.51 9.88
C ARG A 59 -6.38 10.61 10.27
N PRO A 60 -5.35 10.46 9.42
CA PRO A 60 -4.17 9.65 9.71
C PRO A 60 -3.52 10.00 11.05
N GLN A 61 -3.04 8.97 11.75
CA GLN A 61 -2.34 9.14 13.02
C GLN A 61 -1.01 9.86 12.81
N ARG A 62 -0.29 9.50 11.73
CA ARG A 62 0.99 10.09 11.32
C ARG A 62 1.02 10.26 9.82
N PHE A 63 1.65 11.34 9.36
CA PHE A 63 2.12 11.50 8.00
C PHE A 63 3.43 12.26 8.09
N GLU A 64 4.53 11.66 7.63
CA GLU A 64 5.87 12.19 7.83
C GLU A 64 6.76 11.89 6.63
N VAL A 65 7.86 12.64 6.52
CA VAL A 65 8.92 12.36 5.56
C VAL A 65 10.25 12.18 6.28
N ARG A 66 10.99 11.15 5.88
CA ARG A 66 12.35 10.91 6.35
C ARG A 66 13.35 11.26 5.26
N ILE A 67 14.36 12.05 5.63
CA ILE A 67 15.47 12.50 4.78
C ILE A 67 16.77 12.26 5.55
N GLY A 68 17.55 11.26 5.15
CA GLY A 68 18.67 10.77 5.95
C GLY A 68 18.23 10.35 7.36
N ASP A 69 18.76 11.03 8.39
CA ASP A 69 18.43 10.75 9.80
C ASP A 69 17.34 11.68 10.36
N ARG A 70 16.87 12.65 9.57
CA ARG A 70 15.85 13.62 9.98
C ARG A 70 14.46 13.11 9.60
N THR A 71 13.53 13.16 10.55
CA THR A 71 12.10 13.00 10.32
C THR A 71 11.40 14.35 10.43
N ILE A 72 10.49 14.64 9.50
CA ILE A 72 9.68 15.85 9.47
C ILE A 72 8.21 15.44 9.50
N ASP A 73 7.47 15.94 10.49
CA ASP A 73 6.01 15.77 10.56
C ASP A 73 5.34 16.60 9.46
N LEU A 74 4.46 15.96 8.70
CA LEU A 74 3.68 16.53 7.60
C LEU A 74 2.18 16.41 7.86
N LYS A 75 1.73 15.99 9.04
CA LYS A 75 0.30 15.77 9.34
C LYS A 75 -0.56 17.02 9.11
N ASP A 76 0.00 18.22 9.30
CA ASP A 76 -0.69 19.49 9.03
C ASP A 76 -0.81 19.80 7.52
N ARG A 77 -0.15 19.03 6.65
CA ARG A 77 -0.29 19.09 5.19
C ARG A 77 -1.42 18.21 4.65
N LEU A 78 -2.03 17.38 5.49
CA LEU A 78 -3.16 16.55 5.09
C LEU A 78 -4.42 17.39 4.93
N GLU A 79 -4.85 17.51 3.68
CA GLU A 79 -6.10 18.14 3.29
C GLU A 79 -7.14 17.06 3.00
N ALA A 80 -8.28 17.12 3.66
CA ALA A 80 -9.36 16.19 3.43
C ALA A 80 -10.01 16.47 2.06
N ARG A 81 -10.35 15.39 1.35
CA ARG A 81 -11.14 15.41 0.13
C ARG A 81 -12.17 14.29 0.16
N GLU A 82 -13.14 14.34 -0.72
CA GLU A 82 -14.17 13.30 -0.84
C GLU A 82 -14.04 12.61 -2.20
N ILE A 83 -14.12 11.28 -2.19
CA ILE A 83 -14.18 10.44 -3.38
C ILE A 83 -15.33 9.46 -3.17
N ASP A 84 -16.33 9.50 -4.06
CA ASP A 84 -17.52 8.64 -4.00
C ASP A 84 -18.21 8.62 -2.61
N GLY A 85 -18.31 9.79 -1.97
CA GLY A 85 -18.95 9.94 -0.65
C GLY A 85 -18.09 9.51 0.55
N HIS A 86 -16.84 9.09 0.31
CA HIS A 86 -15.91 8.64 1.35
C HIS A 86 -14.76 9.63 1.49
N GLN A 87 -14.34 9.87 2.73
CA GLN A 87 -13.22 10.75 3.01
C GLN A 87 -11.90 10.09 2.59
N ALA A 88 -11.10 10.86 1.87
CA ALA A 88 -9.72 10.58 1.49
C ALA A 88 -8.88 11.84 1.78
N PHE A 89 -7.60 11.81 1.44
CA PHE A 89 -6.69 12.92 1.67
C PHE A 89 -5.86 13.25 0.43
N THR A 90 -5.36 14.47 0.40
CA THR A 90 -4.27 14.92 -0.46
C THR A 90 -3.25 15.67 0.39
N ALA A 91 -2.03 15.77 -0.10
CA ALA A 91 -1.02 16.62 0.51
C ALA A 91 -0.07 17.17 -0.57
N ASP A 92 0.26 18.45 -0.46
CA ASP A 92 1.31 19.08 -1.25
C ASP A 92 2.56 19.27 -0.40
N VAL A 93 3.69 18.78 -0.91
CA VAL A 93 4.97 18.84 -0.21
C VAL A 93 6.05 19.39 -1.14
N ARG A 94 6.75 20.41 -0.65
CA ARG A 94 7.90 21.01 -1.34
C ARG A 94 9.19 20.35 -0.88
N LEU A 95 9.91 19.70 -1.80
CA LEU A 95 11.19 19.05 -1.53
C LEU A 95 12.28 20.10 -1.29
N ALA A 96 12.93 20.06 -0.13
CA ALA A 96 13.81 21.13 0.32
C ALA A 96 15.29 20.89 -0.04
N THR A 97 15.74 19.64 -0.01
CA THR A 97 17.15 19.25 -0.12
C THR A 97 17.29 18.04 -1.05
N PRO A 98 18.32 17.97 -1.91
CA PRO A 98 18.60 16.76 -2.69
C PRO A 98 18.63 15.51 -1.80
N GLY A 99 18.20 14.37 -2.33
CA GLY A 99 18.20 13.09 -1.63
C GLY A 99 16.91 12.30 -1.76
N ASP A 100 16.88 11.15 -1.11
CA ASP A 100 15.66 10.35 -1.01
C ASP A 100 14.77 10.86 0.11
N HIS A 101 13.51 11.09 -0.25
CA HIS A 101 12.45 11.45 0.68
C HIS A 101 11.54 10.25 0.85
N VAL A 102 11.65 9.57 2.00
CA VAL A 102 10.80 8.43 2.31
C VAL A 102 9.55 8.93 3.03
N PHE A 103 8.46 9.05 2.30
CA PHE A 103 7.17 9.45 2.83
C PHE A 103 6.50 8.24 3.47
N CYS A 104 6.02 8.42 4.70
CA CYS A 104 5.40 7.36 5.49
C CYS A 104 4.05 7.85 6.03
N ILE A 105 3.06 6.98 6.04
CA ILE A 105 1.74 7.26 6.60
C ILE A 105 1.29 6.10 7.50
N GLU A 106 0.78 6.46 8.67
CA GLU A 106 0.08 5.55 9.58
C GLU A 106 -1.39 5.97 9.61
N PRO A 107 -2.32 5.17 9.07
CA PRO A 107 -3.73 5.53 9.00
C PRO A 107 -4.37 5.45 10.38
N ALA A 108 -5.51 6.10 10.54
CA ALA A 108 -6.45 5.64 11.55
C ALA A 108 -6.93 4.22 11.20
N PRO A 109 -7.11 3.32 12.19
CA PRO A 109 -7.58 1.97 11.94
C PRO A 109 -8.91 1.95 11.20
N TYR A 110 -8.98 1.13 10.16
CA TYR A 110 -10.20 0.90 9.38
C TYR A 110 -10.92 -0.34 9.92
N TRP A 111 -12.25 -0.31 9.99
CA TRP A 111 -13.07 -1.47 10.33
C TRP A 111 -13.58 -2.11 9.05
N GLU A 112 -13.16 -3.35 8.77
CA GLU A 112 -13.65 -4.14 7.64
C GLU A 112 -14.74 -5.11 8.12
N PRO A 113 -16.04 -4.76 7.97
CA PRO A 113 -17.14 -5.56 8.49
C PRO A 113 -17.27 -6.94 7.83
N ALA A 114 -16.89 -7.09 6.56
CA ALA A 114 -16.99 -8.37 5.85
C ALA A 114 -15.95 -9.38 6.35
N GLU A 115 -14.81 -8.91 6.83
CA GLU A 115 -13.76 -9.76 7.41
C GLU A 115 -13.82 -9.86 8.93
N GLY A 116 -14.53 -8.94 9.58
CA GLY A 116 -14.59 -8.89 11.04
C GLY A 116 -13.25 -8.52 11.67
N LYS A 117 -12.45 -7.67 11.02
CA LYS A 117 -11.11 -7.25 11.46
C LYS A 117 -10.96 -5.73 11.46
N MET A 118 -10.04 -5.25 12.30
CA MET A 118 -9.46 -3.92 12.11
C MET A 118 -8.27 -4.01 11.16
N ILE A 119 -8.12 -3.07 10.24
CA ILE A 119 -7.03 -3.00 9.29
C ILE A 119 -6.17 -1.75 9.57
N VAL A 120 -4.86 -1.95 9.69
CA VAL A 120 -3.88 -0.86 9.80
C VAL A 120 -2.75 -1.11 8.81
N HIS A 121 -2.72 -0.33 7.73
CA HIS A 121 -1.72 -0.45 6.67
C HIS A 121 -0.72 0.69 6.76
N PHE A 122 0.49 0.38 7.21
CA PHE A 122 1.62 1.29 7.30
C PHE A 122 2.26 1.42 5.92
N THR A 123 2.00 2.53 5.23
CA THR A 123 2.43 2.70 3.84
C THR A 123 3.61 3.63 3.74
N LYS A 124 4.58 3.29 2.88
CA LYS A 124 5.62 4.21 2.43
C LYS A 124 5.78 4.28 0.92
N VAL A 125 6.36 5.37 0.46
CA VAL A 125 6.80 5.62 -0.92
C VAL A 125 8.07 6.46 -0.89
N VAL A 126 8.94 6.29 -1.87
CA VAL A 126 10.19 7.06 -1.97
C VAL A 126 10.10 8.02 -3.14
N VAL A 127 10.41 9.29 -2.90
CA VAL A 127 10.60 10.30 -3.94
C VAL A 127 12.06 10.72 -3.94
N ASN A 128 12.74 10.57 -5.08
CA ASN A 128 14.09 11.05 -5.26
C ASN A 128 14.10 12.49 -5.76
N PHE A 129 14.91 13.35 -5.14
CA PHE A 129 15.09 14.72 -5.58
C PHE A 129 16.55 14.97 -5.99
N LEU A 130 16.75 15.39 -7.24
CA LEU A 130 18.03 15.77 -7.84
C LEU A 130 19.10 14.67 -7.84
N GLY A 131 18.68 13.39 -7.87
CA GLY A 131 19.57 12.26 -8.16
C GLY A 131 20.53 11.87 -7.03
N ASP A 132 20.46 12.50 -5.85
CA ASP A 132 21.21 12.04 -4.69
C ASP A 132 20.53 10.83 -4.07
N GLU A 133 21.26 9.74 -3.89
CA GLU A 133 20.74 8.44 -3.46
C GLU A 133 21.17 8.18 -2.02
N SER A 134 20.37 8.68 -1.08
CA SER A 134 20.68 8.63 0.33
C SER A 134 19.43 8.28 1.17
N GLY A 135 19.31 7.01 1.54
CA GLY A 135 18.38 6.56 2.59
C GLY A 135 17.17 5.75 2.13
N TRP A 136 16.95 5.55 0.82
CA TRP A 136 15.89 4.66 0.32
C TRP A 136 15.97 3.21 0.85
N ASP A 137 17.18 2.78 1.21
CA ASP A 137 17.54 1.44 1.70
C ASP A 137 17.53 1.32 3.23
N LYS A 138 17.21 2.40 3.96
CA LYS A 138 17.14 2.39 5.43
C LYS A 138 15.73 2.04 5.93
N PRO A 139 15.62 1.29 7.04
CA PRO A 139 14.34 1.08 7.70
C PRO A 139 13.79 2.41 8.25
N VAL A 140 12.47 2.56 8.20
CA VAL A 140 11.77 3.74 8.74
C VAL A 140 11.17 3.50 10.13
N GLY A 141 11.19 2.25 10.60
CA GLY A 141 10.75 1.91 11.96
C GLY A 141 9.23 1.80 12.12
N MET A 142 8.51 1.56 11.03
CA MET A 142 7.08 1.19 11.11
C MET A 142 6.93 -0.22 11.72
N PRO A 143 5.81 -0.53 12.40
CA PRO A 143 5.57 -1.85 12.98
C PRO A 143 5.68 -2.99 11.96
N VAL A 144 5.24 -2.73 10.73
CA VAL A 144 5.47 -3.60 9.57
C VAL A 144 5.98 -2.75 8.42
N GLU A 145 7.06 -3.16 7.77
CA GLU A 145 7.57 -2.46 6.58
C GLU A 145 8.23 -3.43 5.59
N ILE A 146 8.19 -3.04 4.31
CA ILE A 146 8.98 -3.67 3.25
C ILE A 146 10.32 -2.92 3.14
N GLU A 147 11.43 -3.60 3.36
CA GLU A 147 12.76 -3.09 3.03
C GLU A 147 13.05 -3.39 1.55
N PRO A 148 13.16 -2.37 0.68
CA PRO A 148 13.46 -2.60 -0.73
C PRO A 148 14.90 -3.10 -0.91
N LEU A 149 15.09 -4.11 -1.75
CA LEU A 149 16.41 -4.60 -2.18
C LEU A 149 16.82 -4.08 -3.56
N VAL A 150 15.95 -3.28 -4.18
CA VAL A 150 16.20 -2.53 -5.41
C VAL A 150 15.68 -1.11 -5.22
N ARG A 151 16.30 -0.15 -5.89
CA ARG A 151 15.88 1.24 -5.83
C ARG A 151 14.41 1.39 -6.26
N PRO A 152 13.52 1.92 -5.41
CA PRO A 152 12.06 1.90 -5.66
C PRO A 152 11.57 2.91 -6.71
N TYR A 153 12.43 3.82 -7.17
CA TYR A 153 12.14 4.86 -8.18
C TYR A 153 13.00 4.72 -9.46
N GLY A 154 13.58 3.53 -9.69
CA GLY A 154 14.50 3.26 -10.81
C GLY A 154 14.16 1.97 -11.56
N ILE A 155 12.87 1.69 -11.74
CA ILE A 155 12.38 0.39 -12.22
C ILE A 155 11.89 0.52 -13.66
N TRP A 156 12.43 -0.30 -14.57
CA TRP A 156 11.87 -0.48 -15.90
C TRP A 156 10.77 -1.55 -15.89
N THR A 157 9.79 -1.43 -16.79
CA THR A 157 8.88 -2.53 -17.10
C THR A 157 9.67 -3.79 -17.44
N GLY A 158 9.32 -4.92 -16.83
CA GLY A 158 10.02 -6.19 -16.92
C GLY A 158 11.09 -6.41 -15.85
N ASN A 159 11.50 -5.38 -15.09
CA ASN A 159 12.43 -5.56 -13.98
C ASN A 159 11.78 -6.35 -12.83
N ALA A 160 12.64 -7.05 -12.08
CA ALA A 160 12.26 -7.67 -10.83
C ALA A 160 12.39 -6.67 -9.67
N PHE A 161 11.28 -6.37 -9.01
CA PHE A 161 11.28 -5.77 -7.69
C PHE A 161 11.57 -6.84 -6.63
N ARG A 162 12.40 -6.51 -5.64
CA ARG A 162 12.76 -7.37 -4.53
C ARG A 162 12.65 -6.60 -3.24
N GLY A 163 12.17 -7.26 -2.19
CA GLY A 163 12.09 -6.66 -0.85
C GLY A 163 12.14 -7.71 0.25
N ILE A 164 12.38 -7.24 1.48
CA ILE A 164 12.32 -8.04 2.70
C ILE A 164 11.15 -7.55 3.54
N VAL A 165 10.21 -8.43 3.89
CA VAL A 165 9.13 -8.12 4.82
C VAL A 165 9.69 -8.11 6.23
N ARG A 166 9.46 -7.03 6.98
CA ARG A 166 9.85 -6.91 8.38
C ARG A 166 8.67 -6.61 9.28
N LYS A 167 8.64 -7.25 10.45
CA LYS A 167 7.77 -6.91 11.58
C LYS A 167 8.67 -6.54 12.76
N HIS A 168 8.52 -5.34 13.31
CA HIS A 168 9.38 -4.78 14.37
C HIS A 168 10.87 -4.90 14.03
N GLY A 169 11.22 -4.58 12.78
CA GLY A 169 12.60 -4.65 12.26
C GLY A 169 13.14 -6.07 12.00
N LYS A 170 12.41 -7.12 12.38
CA LYS A 170 12.83 -8.52 12.15
C LYS A 170 12.21 -9.07 10.87
N PRO A 171 12.95 -9.81 10.03
CA PRO A 171 12.38 -10.43 8.85
C PRO A 171 11.20 -11.37 9.19
N VAL A 172 10.18 -11.40 8.33
CA VAL A 172 9.00 -12.26 8.48
C VAL A 172 9.08 -13.40 7.46
N PRO A 173 9.49 -14.61 7.87
CA PRO A 173 9.55 -15.76 6.98
C PRO A 173 8.18 -16.05 6.40
N PHE A 174 8.12 -16.40 5.11
CA PHE A 174 6.91 -16.94 4.50
C PHE A 174 5.69 -16.00 4.55
N ALA A 175 5.92 -14.69 4.75
CA ALA A 175 4.88 -13.67 4.70
C ALA A 175 4.12 -13.72 3.36
N THR A 176 2.82 -13.46 3.42
CA THR A 176 1.99 -13.22 2.25
C THR A 176 2.16 -11.77 1.82
N ILE A 177 2.33 -11.55 0.52
CA ILE A 177 2.38 -10.21 -0.07
C ILE A 177 1.34 -10.16 -1.19
N GLU A 178 0.41 -9.22 -1.06
CA GLU A 178 -0.55 -8.88 -2.09
C GLU A 178 0.02 -7.79 -2.99
N VAL A 179 -0.22 -7.92 -4.29
CA VAL A 179 0.36 -7.04 -5.30
C VAL A 179 -0.74 -6.59 -6.25
N GLU A 180 -0.88 -5.27 -6.37
CA GLU A 180 -1.86 -4.66 -7.27
C GLU A 180 -1.27 -3.51 -8.08
N TYR A 181 -1.85 -3.32 -9.27
CA TYR A 181 -1.58 -2.20 -10.15
C TYR A 181 -2.59 -1.09 -9.89
N LEU A 182 -2.14 0.16 -9.78
CA LEU A 182 -3.03 1.32 -9.67
C LEU A 182 -3.67 1.61 -11.03
N ASN A 183 -4.87 1.08 -11.24
CA ASN A 183 -5.55 1.07 -12.53
C ASN A 183 -6.45 2.30 -12.73
N ASP A 184 -6.04 3.51 -12.32
CA ASP A 184 -6.92 4.68 -12.34
C ASP A 184 -7.46 5.05 -13.73
N ALA A 185 -6.67 4.79 -14.78
CA ALA A 185 -7.10 5.00 -16.16
C ALA A 185 -8.19 3.99 -16.61
N GLY A 186 -8.35 2.88 -15.89
CA GLY A 186 -9.26 1.78 -16.26
C GLY A 186 -8.86 1.09 -17.55
N ASP A 187 -7.58 1.14 -17.91
CA ASP A 187 -7.04 0.59 -19.16
C ASP A 187 -6.61 -0.89 -19.01
N VAL A 188 -6.61 -1.42 -17.79
CA VAL A 188 -6.35 -2.83 -17.50
C VAL A 188 -7.65 -3.55 -17.16
N THR A 189 -7.90 -4.67 -17.84
CA THR A 189 -8.98 -5.61 -17.51
C THR A 189 -8.37 -6.94 -17.07
N PRO A 190 -8.49 -7.32 -15.79
CA PRO A 190 -8.03 -8.62 -15.30
C PRO A 190 -8.78 -9.76 -16.01
N PRO A 191 -8.09 -10.83 -16.44
CA PRO A 191 -8.75 -11.99 -17.05
C PRO A 191 -9.58 -12.82 -16.05
N ASN A 192 -9.30 -12.71 -14.75
CA ASN A 192 -10.07 -13.26 -13.62
C ASN A 192 -9.57 -12.67 -12.29
N ASP A 193 -10.23 -13.01 -11.18
CA ASP A 193 -9.96 -12.48 -9.83
C ASP A 193 -8.50 -12.68 -9.37
N ALA A 194 -7.82 -13.76 -9.79
CA ALA A 194 -6.41 -13.99 -9.42
C ALA A 194 -5.44 -12.99 -10.07
N PHE A 195 -5.91 -12.20 -11.03
CA PHE A 195 -5.16 -11.09 -11.64
C PHE A 195 -5.62 -9.73 -11.12
N VAL A 196 -6.70 -9.68 -10.32
CA VAL A 196 -7.08 -8.46 -9.60
C VAL A 196 -6.01 -8.19 -8.54
N THR A 197 -5.96 -9.09 -7.54
CA THR A 197 -4.91 -9.14 -6.54
C THR A 197 -4.01 -10.33 -6.80
N GLN A 198 -2.73 -10.08 -7.07
CA GLN A 198 -1.76 -11.14 -7.17
C GLN A 198 -1.17 -11.44 -5.79
N VAL A 199 -1.04 -12.71 -5.45
CA VAL A 199 -0.50 -13.14 -4.16
C VAL A 199 0.84 -13.83 -4.36
N ILE A 200 1.88 -13.31 -3.71
CA ILE A 200 3.22 -13.91 -3.66
C ILE A 200 3.60 -14.21 -2.20
N LYS A 201 4.65 -15.01 -2.03
CA LYS A 201 5.12 -15.44 -0.72
C LYS A 201 6.61 -15.16 -0.57
N ALA A 202 6.98 -14.63 0.59
CA ALA A 202 8.38 -14.49 0.96
C ALA A 202 9.05 -15.85 1.24
N ASP A 203 10.36 -15.90 1.16
CA ASP A 203 11.17 -17.04 1.56
C ASP A 203 11.41 -17.09 3.09
N ALA A 204 12.28 -18.00 3.54
CA ALA A 204 12.62 -18.16 4.95
C ALA A 204 13.37 -16.97 5.56
N GLN A 205 13.90 -16.06 4.74
CA GLN A 205 14.55 -14.82 5.16
C GLN A 205 13.59 -13.61 5.06
N GLY A 206 12.32 -13.84 4.75
CA GLY A 206 11.35 -12.77 4.50
C GLY A 206 11.55 -12.05 3.17
N THR A 207 12.41 -12.58 2.28
CA THR A 207 12.67 -11.97 0.97
C THR A 207 11.62 -12.41 -0.04
N PHE A 208 11.12 -11.49 -0.85
CA PHE A 208 10.25 -11.79 -1.99
C PHE A 208 10.78 -11.17 -3.27
N THR A 209 10.22 -11.60 -4.41
CA THR A 209 10.53 -11.07 -5.73
C THR A 209 9.26 -11.01 -6.56
N TYR A 210 9.10 -9.95 -7.36
CA TYR A 210 8.01 -9.78 -8.30
C TYR A 210 8.51 -9.12 -9.59
N SER A 211 8.19 -9.69 -10.74
CA SER A 211 8.52 -9.08 -12.04
C SER A 211 7.39 -8.18 -12.49
N ILE A 212 7.68 -6.89 -12.71
CA ILE A 212 6.65 -5.88 -12.99
C ILE A 212 6.26 -5.91 -14.48
N PRO A 213 5.03 -6.31 -14.84
CA PRO A 213 4.68 -6.58 -16.24
C PRO A 213 4.25 -5.34 -17.04
N LYS A 214 3.91 -4.22 -16.37
CA LYS A 214 3.38 -3.00 -16.99
C LYS A 214 3.96 -1.76 -16.30
N SER A 215 4.19 -0.71 -17.07
CA SER A 215 4.54 0.61 -16.54
C SER A 215 3.38 1.22 -15.72
N GLY A 216 3.72 2.05 -14.75
CA GLY A 216 2.80 2.66 -13.80
C GLY A 216 3.08 2.26 -12.36
N TRP A 217 2.13 2.55 -11.47
CA TRP A 217 2.28 2.37 -10.04
C TRP A 217 1.84 0.97 -9.59
N TRP A 218 2.65 0.34 -8.76
CA TRP A 218 2.41 -0.97 -8.17
C TRP A 218 2.52 -0.90 -6.66
N GLY A 219 1.48 -1.40 -5.98
CA GLY A 219 1.42 -1.52 -4.53
C GLY A 219 1.80 -2.92 -4.10
N PHE A 220 2.62 -3.02 -3.06
CA PHE A 220 2.93 -4.28 -2.38
C PHE A 220 2.44 -4.18 -0.94
N ALA A 221 1.53 -5.05 -0.53
CA ALA A 221 1.00 -5.11 0.83
C ALA A 221 1.46 -6.41 1.50
N ALA A 222 2.44 -6.32 2.40
CA ALA A 222 2.89 -7.45 3.20
C ALA A 222 2.02 -7.58 4.45
N LEU A 223 1.15 -8.59 4.47
CA LEU A 223 0.14 -8.77 5.52
C LEU A 223 0.66 -9.68 6.63
N VAL A 224 0.43 -9.25 7.88
CA VAL A 224 0.74 -10.01 9.10
C VAL A 224 -0.32 -9.75 10.16
N ASP A 225 -0.48 -10.68 11.10
CA ASP A 225 -1.33 -10.44 12.27
C ASP A 225 -0.75 -9.30 13.13
N GLY A 226 -1.62 -8.39 13.56
CA GLY A 226 -1.31 -7.41 14.58
C GLY A 226 -0.99 -8.07 15.92
N ASP A 227 -0.28 -7.36 16.80
CA ASP A 227 0.16 -7.95 18.07
C ASP A 227 -0.99 -8.15 19.06
N GLU A 228 -1.97 -7.26 19.05
CA GLU A 228 -3.07 -7.25 20.00
C GLU A 228 -4.40 -6.94 19.30
N PRO A 229 -5.53 -7.53 19.77
CA PRO A 229 -6.84 -7.24 19.21
C PRO A 229 -7.28 -5.81 19.51
N MET A 230 -8.06 -5.24 18.59
CA MET A 230 -8.63 -3.90 18.74
C MET A 230 -10.13 -3.95 18.99
N THR A 231 -10.68 -2.86 19.52
CA THR A 231 -12.12 -2.75 19.71
C THR A 231 -12.75 -2.24 18.41
N ALA A 232 -13.60 -3.06 17.79
CA ALA A 232 -14.38 -2.67 16.63
C ALA A 232 -15.44 -1.62 16.99
N PRO A 233 -16.03 -0.90 16.00
CA PRO A 233 -17.16 -0.01 16.23
C PRO A 233 -18.38 -0.70 16.87
N THR A 234 -18.50 -2.02 16.74
CA THR A 234 -19.52 -2.84 17.41
C THR A 234 -19.29 -2.99 18.92
N GLY A 235 -18.12 -2.61 19.43
CA GLY A 235 -17.70 -2.77 20.83
C GLY A 235 -16.97 -4.09 21.12
N GLU A 236 -16.92 -5.02 20.17
CA GLU A 236 -16.24 -6.31 20.32
C GLU A 236 -14.73 -6.20 20.12
N LYS A 237 -13.96 -7.08 20.77
CA LYS A 237 -12.53 -7.25 20.50
C LYS A 237 -12.35 -8.16 19.29
N VAL A 238 -11.72 -7.62 18.25
CA VAL A 238 -11.53 -8.30 16.96
C VAL A 238 -10.04 -8.41 16.61
N PRO A 239 -9.66 -9.38 15.77
CA PRO A 239 -8.31 -9.44 15.22
C PRO A 239 -7.94 -8.16 14.48
N VAL A 240 -6.63 -7.90 14.41
CA VAL A 240 -6.08 -6.78 13.65
C VAL A 240 -5.20 -7.35 12.55
N GLU A 241 -5.41 -6.86 11.33
CA GLU A 241 -4.49 -7.06 10.24
C GLU A 241 -3.55 -5.86 10.15
N TRP A 242 -2.25 -6.13 10.19
CA TRP A 242 -1.24 -5.13 9.86
C TRP A 242 -0.70 -5.37 8.46
N GLY A 243 -0.66 -4.30 7.67
CA GLY A 243 -0.01 -4.29 6.37
C GLY A 243 1.23 -3.41 6.38
N GLY A 244 2.36 -3.94 5.93
CA GLY A 244 3.51 -3.11 5.55
C GLY A 244 3.45 -2.85 4.05
N LEU A 245 3.13 -1.62 3.65
CA LEU A 245 2.89 -1.27 2.25
C LEU A 245 4.05 -0.46 1.67
N LEU A 246 4.39 -0.76 0.42
CA LEU A 246 5.32 0.02 -0.39
C LEU A 246 4.76 0.22 -1.79
N TRP A 247 4.73 1.47 -2.24
CA TRP A 247 4.44 1.81 -3.63
C TRP A 247 5.72 2.05 -4.41
N VAL A 248 5.79 1.50 -5.62
CA VAL A 248 6.88 1.73 -6.58
C VAL A 248 6.31 2.01 -7.96
N ARG A 249 7.08 2.70 -8.79
CA ARG A 249 6.68 2.99 -10.17
C ARG A 249 7.62 2.32 -11.15
N ALA A 250 7.05 1.63 -12.14
CA ALA A 250 7.78 1.16 -13.30
C ALA A 250 7.57 2.09 -14.49
N VAL A 251 8.59 2.27 -15.31
CA VAL A 251 8.54 3.07 -16.55
C VAL A 251 8.98 2.21 -17.74
N ASP A 252 8.48 2.51 -18.94
CA ASP A 252 8.87 1.77 -20.15
C ASP A 252 10.22 2.25 -20.70
N ILE A 253 11.02 1.31 -21.22
CA ILE A 253 12.20 1.63 -22.03
C ILE A 253 11.74 2.38 -23.29
N ARG A 254 12.35 3.52 -23.58
CA ARG A 254 12.05 4.36 -24.75
C ARG A 254 13.16 4.31 -25.78
#